data_AF-A0A836BVF6-F1
#
_entry.id   AF-A0A836BVF6-F1
#
_cell.length_a   1.000
_cell.length_b   1.000
_cell.length_c   1.000
_cell.angle_alpha   90.00
_cell.angle_beta   90.00
_cell.angle_gamma   90.00
#
_symmetry.space_group_name_H-M   'P 1'
#
loop_
_entity.id
_entity.type
_entity.pdbx_description
1 polymer ?
#
loop_
_entity_poly.entity_id
_entity_poly.type
_entity_poly.pdbx_seq_one_letter_code
_entity_poly.pdbx_strand_id
1 'polypeptide(L)'
;MAVRLLPARAARAACRRRSAPISASASPSAPSASASSPRAVAPDFSLACPHTGAAIHVFGVEHLTPQPHIGEWILRQRPSAVLVETAMGPEHGAAAGAVLRCGDRVADPTAAFYLRMFCQIGVTLQDFKEGDFTASPLWGQIQTGYNGEQLAYIGALAVGAPLVFADRPKAVTYQRLFAQCSAADFDAGYARAATANYRSFLGLPPAPYDPAALGATERVAMQEREAVMLGVAAQLCRNALPSAPLELGGAPASIALVAGSAHLPGLRHLWDSGLWRQLLSPGAAEADLAASPLLAAPAAPAAPESDPSYGLRRGLMAAMMKLSTTREVLADVERCLGPVPVAQQAVYDGVQEVYGSPRMQLACLPRDLLDRLVVGLPRGTSFEEVLAPLRAFRPSAGGPAYSEEMMMELRALNFELD
;
A
#
# COMPACT_ATOMS: atom_id res chain seq x y z
N MET A 1 -54.92 49.76 15.30
CA MET A 1 -54.29 49.04 16.44
C MET A 1 -55.22 47.89 16.81
N ALA A 2 -54.67 46.70 17.05
CA ALA A 2 -55.33 45.39 17.28
C ALA A 2 -55.82 44.65 16.02
N VAL A 3 -55.26 43.44 15.82
CA VAL A 3 -55.74 42.42 14.88
C VAL A 3 -56.14 41.18 15.68
N ARG A 4 -57.31 40.63 15.34
CA ARG A 4 -57.92 39.41 15.86
C ARG A 4 -57.52 38.18 15.02
N LEU A 5 -57.30 37.08 15.74
CA LEU A 5 -57.25 35.63 15.43
C LEU A 5 -58.44 35.15 14.55
N LEU A 6 -58.46 34.09 13.71
CA LEU A 6 -57.86 32.73 13.54
C LEU A 6 -58.30 32.20 12.11
N PRO A 7 -58.08 30.95 11.60
CA PRO A 7 -57.49 29.71 12.17
C PRO A 7 -56.52 28.89 11.26
N ALA A 8 -55.97 27.83 11.85
CA ALA A 8 -55.16 26.78 11.25
C ALA A 8 -55.93 25.79 10.34
N ARG A 9 -55.32 25.33 9.23
CA ARG A 9 -55.06 23.91 8.92
C ARG A 9 -54.37 23.68 7.56
N ALA A 10 -53.38 22.78 7.63
CA ALA A 10 -53.05 21.70 6.69
C ALA A 10 -52.54 22.03 5.26
N ALA A 11 -51.23 21.88 5.09
CA ALA A 11 -50.68 21.08 4.00
C ALA A 11 -49.31 20.50 4.42
N ARG A 12 -49.33 19.29 4.99
CA ARG A 12 -48.15 18.41 5.02
C ARG A 12 -47.89 17.96 3.59
N ALA A 13 -47.02 18.66 2.87
CA ALA A 13 -46.35 18.09 1.71
C ALA A 13 -45.10 17.36 2.21
N ALA A 14 -45.26 16.05 2.44
CA ALA A 14 -44.13 15.15 2.65
C ALA A 14 -43.30 15.10 1.36
N CYS A 15 -42.34 16.02 1.22
CA CYS A 15 -41.28 15.86 0.23
C CYS A 15 -40.33 14.79 0.77
N ARG A 16 -40.63 13.53 0.47
CA ARG A 16 -39.68 12.42 0.54
C ARG A 16 -38.53 12.75 -0.42
N ARG A 17 -37.53 13.49 0.05
CA ARG A 17 -36.20 13.44 -0.54
C ARG A 17 -35.66 12.05 -0.20
N ARG A 18 -35.79 11.13 -1.17
CA ARG A 18 -34.94 9.94 -1.22
C ARG A 18 -33.51 10.46 -1.16
N SER A 19 -32.83 10.23 -0.04
CA SER A 19 -31.38 10.27 0.00
C SER A 19 -30.90 9.23 -1.01
N ALA A 20 -30.54 9.68 -2.20
CA ALA A 20 -29.77 8.85 -3.11
C ALA A 20 -28.48 8.49 -2.36
N PRO A 21 -28.08 7.22 -2.31
CA PRO A 21 -26.73 6.90 -1.87
C PRO A 21 -25.79 7.64 -2.83
N ILE A 22 -24.88 8.43 -2.26
CA ILE A 22 -23.72 8.93 -2.99
C ILE A 22 -22.99 7.66 -3.44
N SER A 23 -23.25 7.27 -4.68
CA SER A 23 -22.57 6.18 -5.35
C SER A 23 -21.09 6.51 -5.29
N ALA A 24 -20.30 5.64 -4.66
CA ALA A 24 -18.86 5.69 -4.78
C ALA A 24 -18.57 5.66 -6.29
N SER A 25 -18.11 6.79 -6.83
CA SER A 25 -17.72 6.91 -8.22
C SER A 25 -16.63 5.88 -8.46
N ALA A 26 -17.00 4.80 -9.15
CA ALA A 26 -16.05 3.90 -9.75
C ALA A 26 -15.10 4.73 -10.59
N SER A 27 -13.80 4.59 -10.34
CA SER A 27 -12.76 5.15 -11.20
C SER A 27 -13.10 4.81 -12.65
N PRO A 28 -13.15 5.80 -13.57
CA PRO A 28 -13.33 5.49 -14.97
C PRO A 28 -12.17 4.59 -15.39
N SER A 29 -12.51 3.40 -15.86
CA SER A 29 -11.59 2.46 -16.48
C SER A 29 -10.85 3.20 -17.58
N ALA A 30 -9.53 3.34 -17.45
CA ALA A 30 -8.71 3.88 -18.52
C ALA A 30 -9.01 3.10 -19.81
N PRO A 31 -9.20 3.76 -20.96
CA PRO A 31 -9.37 3.05 -22.22
C PRO A 31 -8.12 2.22 -22.49
N SER A 32 -8.34 0.90 -22.64
CA SER A 32 -7.39 -0.06 -23.16
C SER A 32 -6.71 0.51 -24.40
N ALA A 33 -5.44 0.90 -24.25
CA ALA A 33 -4.63 1.44 -25.33
C ALA A 33 -3.50 0.47 -25.64
N SER A 34 -3.66 -0.13 -26.82
CA SER A 34 -2.68 -0.84 -27.65
C SER A 34 -2.28 -2.25 -27.22
N ALA A 35 -2.63 -3.18 -28.10
CA ALA A 35 -2.02 -4.48 -28.22
C ALA A 35 -0.50 -4.31 -28.43
N SER A 36 0.25 -4.31 -27.34
CA SER A 36 1.68 -4.55 -27.39
C SER A 36 1.88 -6.04 -27.69
N SER A 37 2.72 -6.34 -28.68
CA SER A 37 3.27 -7.65 -28.99
C SER A 37 3.58 -8.47 -27.72
N PRO A 38 3.49 -9.81 -27.72
CA PRO A 38 3.69 -10.63 -26.54
C PRO A 38 5.03 -10.27 -25.90
N ARG A 39 4.99 -9.49 -24.81
CA ARG A 39 6.15 -9.19 -23.99
C ARG A 39 6.72 -10.55 -23.61
N ALA A 40 8.01 -10.76 -23.85
CA ALA A 40 8.70 -11.93 -23.34
C ALA A 40 8.32 -12.10 -21.86
N VAL A 41 7.95 -13.32 -21.48
CA VAL A 41 7.67 -13.71 -20.10
C VAL A 41 8.97 -13.52 -19.30
N ALA A 42 9.18 -12.30 -18.79
CA ALA A 42 10.45 -11.85 -18.26
C ALA A 42 10.21 -11.04 -16.97
N PRO A 43 11.14 -11.13 -16.01
CA PRO A 43 11.10 -10.27 -14.82
C PRO A 43 11.36 -8.82 -15.18
N ASP A 44 10.90 -7.89 -14.34
CA ASP A 44 11.18 -6.45 -14.47
C ASP A 44 12.68 -6.17 -14.37
N PHE A 45 13.36 -6.89 -13.48
CA PHE A 45 14.81 -6.97 -13.41
C PHE A 45 15.28 -8.24 -12.70
N SER A 46 16.56 -8.58 -12.83
CA SER A 46 17.17 -9.68 -12.09
C SER A 46 18.39 -9.18 -11.32
N LEU A 47 18.57 -9.70 -10.11
CA LEU A 47 19.70 -9.45 -9.24
C LEU A 47 20.51 -10.74 -9.09
N ALA A 48 21.81 -10.62 -8.78
CA ALA A 48 22.64 -11.77 -8.47
C ALA A 48 23.06 -11.72 -7.00
N CYS A 49 22.87 -12.82 -6.27
CA CYS A 49 23.38 -12.94 -4.92
C CYS A 49 24.91 -13.04 -4.95
N PRO A 50 25.65 -12.06 -4.38
CA PRO A 50 27.09 -12.00 -4.54
C PRO A 50 27.84 -13.16 -3.87
N HIS A 51 27.23 -13.81 -2.87
CA HIS A 51 27.86 -14.88 -2.10
C HIS A 51 27.67 -16.26 -2.73
N THR A 52 26.52 -16.48 -3.39
CA THR A 52 26.13 -17.82 -3.87
C THR A 52 25.94 -17.88 -5.38
N GLY A 53 25.93 -16.74 -6.07
CA GLY A 53 25.61 -16.66 -7.51
C GLY A 53 24.13 -16.89 -7.83
N ALA A 54 23.28 -17.13 -6.81
CA ALA A 54 21.85 -17.35 -7.00
C ALA A 54 21.18 -16.15 -7.69
N ALA A 55 20.35 -16.41 -8.70
CA ALA A 55 19.58 -15.38 -9.38
C ALA A 55 18.31 -15.02 -8.60
N ILE A 56 18.02 -13.72 -8.46
CA ILE A 56 16.80 -13.19 -7.86
C ILE A 56 16.01 -12.48 -8.96
N HIS A 57 14.92 -13.07 -9.43
CA HIS A 57 14.09 -12.53 -10.49
C HIS A 57 12.94 -11.73 -9.89
N VAL A 58 12.90 -10.42 -10.14
CA VAL A 58 11.97 -9.50 -9.47
C VAL A 58 10.80 -9.15 -10.40
N PHE A 59 9.59 -9.24 -9.89
CA PHE A 59 8.34 -8.95 -10.58
C PHE A 59 7.51 -7.91 -9.80
N GLY A 60 7.07 -6.87 -10.50
CA GLY A 60 6.11 -5.88 -10.01
C GLY A 60 4.68 -6.35 -10.21
N VAL A 61 3.85 -6.24 -9.18
CA VAL A 61 2.40 -6.52 -9.28
C VAL A 61 1.55 -5.27 -9.10
N GLU A 62 0.46 -5.22 -9.87
CA GLU A 62 -0.63 -4.28 -9.73
C GLU A 62 -1.84 -5.02 -9.16
N HIS A 63 -2.33 -4.63 -7.98
CA HIS A 63 -3.30 -5.41 -7.20
C HIS A 63 -4.64 -5.71 -7.91
N LEU A 64 -4.99 -4.95 -8.96
CA LEU A 64 -6.25 -5.06 -9.70
C LEU A 64 -6.09 -5.54 -11.14
N THR A 65 -4.86 -5.81 -11.60
CA THR A 65 -4.60 -6.19 -12.99
C THR A 65 -4.14 -7.64 -13.06
N PRO A 66 -4.80 -8.49 -13.89
CA PRO A 66 -4.27 -9.82 -14.20
C PRO A 66 -2.88 -9.70 -14.85
N GLN A 67 -1.90 -10.38 -14.28
CA GLN A 67 -0.51 -10.42 -14.78
C GLN A 67 -0.07 -11.88 -14.95
N PRO A 68 -0.64 -12.59 -15.94
CA PRO A 68 -0.45 -14.03 -16.10
C PRO A 68 1.01 -14.42 -16.36
N HIS A 69 1.78 -13.53 -16.99
CA HIS A 69 3.20 -13.73 -17.25
C HIS A 69 4.02 -14.06 -16.00
N ILE A 70 3.65 -13.57 -14.81
CA ILE A 70 4.38 -13.85 -13.56
C ILE A 70 4.23 -15.34 -13.19
N GLY A 71 2.99 -15.83 -13.16
CA GLY A 71 2.70 -17.23 -12.87
C GLY A 71 3.24 -18.15 -13.97
N GLU A 72 3.11 -17.78 -15.24
CA GLU A 72 3.69 -18.54 -16.37
C GLU A 72 5.21 -18.66 -16.26
N TRP A 73 5.90 -17.59 -15.85
CA TRP A 73 7.34 -17.62 -15.63
C TRP A 73 7.67 -18.63 -14.53
N ILE A 74 6.97 -18.60 -13.39
CA ILE A 74 7.19 -19.52 -12.27
C ILE A 74 6.94 -20.97 -12.70
N LEU A 75 5.84 -21.24 -13.42
CA LEU A 75 5.47 -22.57 -13.91
C LEU A 75 6.55 -23.16 -14.85
N ARG A 76 7.13 -22.33 -15.73
CA ARG A 76 8.14 -22.75 -16.71
C ARG A 76 9.54 -22.84 -16.11
N GLN A 77 9.95 -21.85 -15.32
CA GLN A 77 11.31 -21.74 -14.80
C GLN A 77 11.52 -22.52 -13.50
N ARG A 78 10.45 -22.86 -12.78
CA ARG A 78 10.46 -23.68 -11.56
C ARG A 78 11.52 -23.18 -10.54
N PRO A 79 11.43 -21.92 -10.09
CA PRO A 79 12.39 -21.37 -9.14
C PRO A 79 12.42 -22.19 -7.84
N SER A 80 13.55 -22.16 -7.14
CA SER A 80 13.70 -22.90 -5.88
C SER A 80 12.80 -22.39 -4.76
N ALA A 81 12.33 -21.15 -4.87
CA ALA A 81 11.36 -20.54 -3.97
C ALA A 81 10.71 -19.30 -4.62
N VAL A 82 9.53 -18.93 -4.15
CA VAL A 82 8.82 -17.71 -4.54
C VAL A 82 8.59 -16.85 -3.31
N LEU A 83 9.28 -15.71 -3.25
CA LEU A 83 9.07 -14.68 -2.24
C LEU A 83 7.94 -13.76 -2.67
N VAL A 84 7.05 -13.44 -1.74
CA VAL A 84 5.93 -12.54 -1.95
C VAL A 84 5.93 -11.46 -0.88
N GLU A 85 5.64 -10.22 -1.27
CA GLU A 85 5.55 -9.10 -0.34
C GLU A 85 4.43 -9.34 0.68
N THR A 86 3.18 -9.47 0.24
CA THR A 86 2.04 -9.37 1.14
C THR A 86 1.48 -10.75 1.46
N ALA A 87 1.36 -11.08 2.74
CA ALA A 87 0.52 -12.19 3.17
C ALA A 87 -0.95 -11.89 2.91
N MET A 88 -1.67 -12.83 2.28
CA MET A 88 -3.11 -12.70 1.96
C MET A 88 -4.03 -12.76 3.19
N GLY A 89 -3.48 -13.02 4.38
CA GLY A 89 -4.23 -13.20 5.63
C GLY A 89 -3.34 -13.57 6.83
N PRO A 90 -3.87 -13.57 8.06
CA PRO A 90 -3.11 -13.89 9.28
C PRO A 90 -2.58 -15.34 9.33
N GLU A 91 -3.17 -16.24 8.56
CA GLU A 91 -2.83 -17.67 8.49
C GLU A 91 -1.43 -17.98 7.94
N HIS A 92 -0.80 -17.01 7.28
CA HIS A 92 0.53 -17.14 6.68
C HIS A 92 1.67 -16.96 7.70
N GLY A 93 1.33 -16.59 8.94
CA GLY A 93 2.27 -16.17 9.97
C GLY A 93 2.70 -14.72 9.77
N ALA A 94 2.85 -13.98 10.87
CA ALA A 94 3.20 -12.56 10.83
C ALA A 94 4.71 -12.31 10.71
N ALA A 95 5.55 -13.35 10.78
CA ALA A 95 7.00 -13.22 10.79
C ALA A 95 7.55 -13.03 9.37
N ALA A 96 8.50 -12.10 9.22
CA ALA A 96 9.28 -11.98 7.99
C ALA A 96 10.07 -13.28 7.75
N GLY A 97 10.04 -13.79 6.52
CA GLY A 97 10.62 -15.08 6.17
C GLY A 97 9.77 -16.28 6.61
N ALA A 98 8.50 -16.09 6.99
CA ALA A 98 7.58 -17.22 7.15
C ALA A 98 7.47 -18.00 5.84
N VAL A 99 7.45 -19.33 5.93
CA VAL A 99 7.44 -20.22 4.76
C VAL A 99 6.19 -21.07 4.78
N LEU A 100 5.59 -21.22 3.60
CA LEU A 100 4.46 -22.08 3.36
C LEU A 100 4.72 -23.01 2.18
N ARG A 101 4.45 -24.30 2.38
CA ARG A 101 4.52 -25.35 1.37
C ARG A 101 3.13 -25.87 1.05
N CYS A 102 2.99 -26.41 -0.17
CA CYS A 102 1.79 -27.12 -0.55
C CYS A 102 1.59 -28.34 0.37
N GLY A 103 0.43 -28.41 1.04
CA GLY A 103 0.12 -29.48 2.00
C GLY A 103 0.38 -29.14 3.47
N ASP A 104 1.01 -27.99 3.77
CA ASP A 104 1.12 -27.50 5.14
C ASP A 104 -0.27 -27.30 5.74
N ARG A 105 -0.46 -27.73 7.00
CA ARG A 105 -1.73 -27.52 7.71
C ARG A 105 -1.92 -26.03 7.94
N VAL A 106 -2.88 -25.44 7.27
CA VAL A 106 -3.25 -24.06 7.58
C VAL A 106 -3.96 -24.03 8.93
N ALA A 107 -3.42 -23.26 9.88
CA ALA A 107 -3.79 -23.31 11.29
C ALA A 107 -5.29 -23.05 11.57
N ASP A 108 -5.98 -22.34 10.68
CA ASP A 108 -7.40 -22.01 10.80
C ASP A 108 -8.20 -22.47 9.54
N PRO A 109 -9.06 -23.50 9.67
CA PRO A 109 -9.87 -24.00 8.57
C PRO A 109 -11.00 -23.05 8.14
N THR A 110 -11.30 -21.99 8.89
CA THR A 110 -12.28 -20.96 8.53
C THR A 110 -11.64 -19.70 7.96
N ALA A 111 -10.47 -19.28 8.42
CA ALA A 111 -9.82 -18.04 7.94
C ALA A 111 -9.06 -18.20 6.62
N ALA A 112 -8.50 -19.38 6.32
CA ALA A 112 -7.57 -19.58 5.21
C ALA A 112 -8.20 -19.99 3.86
N PHE A 113 -9.38 -19.49 3.53
CA PHE A 113 -10.13 -19.93 2.35
C PHE A 113 -9.33 -19.78 1.04
N TYR A 114 -8.75 -18.60 0.80
CA TYR A 114 -8.02 -18.31 -0.44
C TYR A 114 -6.77 -19.17 -0.59
N LEU A 115 -5.98 -19.29 0.47
CA LEU A 115 -4.77 -20.09 0.48
C LEU A 115 -5.07 -21.57 0.19
N ARG A 116 -6.12 -22.14 0.80
CA ARG A 116 -6.55 -23.52 0.49
C ARG A 116 -6.98 -23.68 -0.96
N MET A 117 -7.73 -22.70 -1.49
CA MET A 117 -8.14 -22.70 -2.88
C MET A 117 -6.92 -22.66 -3.81
N PHE A 118 -5.92 -21.83 -3.52
CA PHE A 118 -4.68 -21.78 -4.31
C PHE A 118 -3.87 -23.08 -4.21
N CYS A 119 -3.78 -23.69 -3.03
CA CYS A 119 -3.18 -25.01 -2.86
C CYS A 119 -3.93 -26.06 -3.68
N GLN A 120 -5.26 -26.09 -3.64
CA GLN A 120 -6.06 -27.03 -4.41
C GLN A 120 -5.86 -26.83 -5.91
N ILE A 121 -5.86 -25.59 -6.40
CA ILE A 121 -5.58 -25.28 -7.80
C ILE A 121 -4.18 -25.75 -8.18
N GLY A 122 -3.18 -25.47 -7.34
CA GLY A 122 -1.79 -25.92 -7.55
C GLY A 122 -1.67 -27.44 -7.62
N VAL A 123 -2.33 -28.16 -6.73
CA VAL A 123 -2.40 -29.64 -6.74
C VAL A 123 -3.12 -30.16 -7.99
N THR A 124 -4.21 -29.53 -8.42
CA THR A 124 -4.88 -29.95 -9.66
C THR A 124 -4.02 -29.66 -10.90
N LEU A 125 -3.27 -28.55 -10.93
CA LEU A 125 -2.31 -28.28 -12.01
C LEU A 125 -1.18 -29.31 -12.05
N GLN A 126 -0.79 -29.84 -10.89
CA GLN A 126 0.17 -30.92 -10.77
C GLN A 126 -0.27 -32.24 -11.44
N ASP A 127 -1.57 -32.44 -11.71
CA ASP A 127 -2.03 -33.59 -12.50
C ASP A 127 -1.58 -33.50 -13.98
N PHE A 128 -1.14 -32.31 -14.42
CA PHE A 128 -0.58 -32.05 -15.75
C PHE A 128 0.97 -32.09 -15.75
N LYS A 129 1.60 -32.75 -14.77
CA LYS A 129 3.07 -32.78 -14.53
C LYS A 129 3.95 -33.10 -15.75
N GLU A 130 3.44 -33.89 -16.69
CA GLU A 130 4.17 -34.28 -17.92
C GLU A 130 4.08 -33.25 -19.06
N GLY A 131 3.27 -32.19 -18.91
CA GLY A 131 3.07 -31.14 -19.90
C GLY A 131 3.51 -29.75 -19.44
N ASP A 132 3.39 -28.76 -20.34
CA ASP A 132 3.48 -27.35 -19.98
C ASP A 132 2.23 -26.97 -19.18
N PHE A 133 2.38 -26.67 -17.89
CA PHE A 133 1.28 -26.22 -17.04
C PHE A 133 0.51 -25.03 -17.64
N THR A 134 1.19 -24.16 -18.38
CA THR A 134 0.60 -22.98 -19.03
C THR A 134 -0.31 -23.33 -20.21
N ALA A 135 -0.18 -24.55 -20.77
CA ALA A 135 -1.08 -25.07 -21.80
C ALA A 135 -2.32 -25.78 -21.22
N SER A 136 -2.42 -25.93 -19.89
CA SER A 136 -3.56 -26.62 -19.29
C SER A 136 -4.86 -25.79 -19.43
N PRO A 137 -6.02 -26.44 -19.64
CA PRO A 137 -7.31 -25.75 -19.65
C PRO A 137 -7.59 -25.00 -18.34
N LEU A 138 -7.12 -25.56 -17.22
CA LEU A 138 -7.26 -24.94 -15.90
C LEU A 138 -6.46 -23.62 -15.82
N TRP A 139 -5.21 -23.60 -16.28
CA TRP A 139 -4.42 -22.36 -16.36
C TRP A 139 -5.15 -21.31 -17.22
N GLY A 140 -5.65 -21.75 -18.38
CA GLY A 140 -6.44 -20.92 -19.29
C GLY A 140 -7.63 -20.20 -18.62
N GLN A 141 -8.27 -20.83 -17.64
CA GLN A 141 -9.40 -20.28 -16.89
C GLN A 141 -8.96 -19.34 -15.77
N ILE A 142 -7.93 -19.70 -15.01
CA ILE A 142 -7.53 -18.95 -13.82
C ILE A 142 -6.70 -17.72 -14.14
N GLN A 143 -5.96 -17.72 -15.24
CA GLN A 143 -5.03 -16.63 -15.61
C GLN A 143 -5.71 -15.28 -15.83
N THR A 144 -7.02 -15.26 -16.10
CA THR A 144 -7.85 -14.05 -16.23
C THR A 144 -8.62 -13.69 -14.96
N GLY A 145 -8.75 -14.63 -14.01
CA GLY A 145 -9.58 -14.50 -12.82
C GLY A 145 -8.84 -14.05 -11.56
N TYR A 146 -7.51 -14.07 -11.57
CA TYR A 146 -6.67 -13.72 -10.43
C TYR A 146 -5.64 -12.64 -10.79
N ASN A 147 -5.23 -11.85 -9.80
CA ASN A 147 -4.18 -10.84 -9.98
C ASN A 147 -2.78 -11.47 -10.01
N GLY A 148 -1.76 -10.67 -10.35
CA GLY A 148 -0.37 -11.15 -10.50
C GLY A 148 0.18 -11.88 -9.27
N GLU A 149 -0.09 -11.36 -8.07
CA GLU A 149 0.39 -11.97 -6.82
C GLU A 149 -0.27 -13.33 -6.56
N GLN A 150 -1.59 -13.42 -6.73
CA GLN A 150 -2.33 -14.68 -6.60
C GLN A 150 -1.89 -15.73 -7.62
N LEU A 151 -1.61 -15.31 -8.87
CA LEU A 151 -1.07 -16.20 -9.90
C LEU A 151 0.34 -16.67 -9.56
N ALA A 152 1.16 -15.86 -8.89
CA ALA A 152 2.45 -16.28 -8.37
C ALA A 152 2.32 -17.34 -7.27
N TYR A 153 1.34 -17.20 -6.38
CA TYR A 153 1.05 -18.20 -5.34
C TYR A 153 0.68 -19.54 -5.97
N ILE A 154 -0.27 -19.53 -6.89
CA ILE A 154 -0.73 -20.74 -7.60
C ILE A 154 0.44 -21.36 -8.36
N GLY A 155 1.24 -20.55 -9.07
CA GLY A 155 2.42 -21.00 -9.80
C GLY A 155 3.44 -21.69 -8.89
N ALA A 156 3.75 -21.10 -7.73
CA ALA A 156 4.69 -21.66 -6.76
C ALA A 156 4.21 -23.03 -6.24
N LEU A 157 2.94 -23.10 -5.83
CA LEU A 157 2.33 -24.32 -5.29
C LEU A 157 2.23 -25.43 -6.36
N ALA A 158 1.97 -25.07 -7.62
CA ALA A 158 1.94 -26.01 -8.74
C ALA A 158 3.31 -26.63 -9.03
N VAL A 159 4.40 -25.86 -8.97
CA VAL A 159 5.77 -26.39 -9.19
C VAL A 159 6.40 -26.98 -7.92
N GLY A 160 5.70 -26.94 -6.79
CA GLY A 160 6.21 -27.40 -5.50
C GLY A 160 7.25 -26.47 -4.86
N ALA A 161 7.36 -25.23 -5.35
CA ALA A 161 8.22 -24.22 -4.74
C ALA A 161 7.57 -23.70 -3.44
N PRO A 162 8.35 -23.52 -2.37
CA PRO A 162 7.86 -22.87 -1.16
C PRO A 162 7.53 -21.40 -1.43
N LEU A 163 6.44 -20.95 -0.82
CA LEU A 163 6.07 -19.54 -0.71
C LEU A 163 6.73 -18.95 0.53
N VAL A 164 7.38 -17.80 0.37
CA VAL A 164 8.11 -17.12 1.45
C VAL A 164 7.59 -15.70 1.59
N PHE A 165 7.09 -15.33 2.76
CA PHE A 165 6.55 -14.00 3.02
C PHE A 165 7.68 -13.05 3.41
N ALA A 166 7.97 -12.08 2.54
CA ALA A 166 9.19 -11.29 2.63
C ALA A 166 9.03 -9.97 3.40
N ASP A 167 7.80 -9.50 3.61
CA ASP A 167 7.55 -8.21 4.24
C ASP A 167 7.69 -8.27 5.77
N ARG A 168 7.90 -7.09 6.35
CA ARG A 168 7.81 -6.87 7.79
C ARG A 168 6.35 -7.06 8.25
N PRO A 169 6.11 -7.62 9.46
CA PRO A 169 4.78 -7.65 10.04
C PRO A 169 4.06 -6.29 9.94
N LYS A 170 2.86 -6.27 9.35
CA LYS A 170 2.11 -5.03 9.07
C LYS A 170 1.87 -4.18 10.34
N ALA A 171 1.57 -4.83 11.47
CA ALA A 171 1.42 -4.16 12.76
C ALA A 171 2.66 -3.35 13.17
N VAL A 172 3.86 -3.92 12.96
CA VAL A 172 5.13 -3.23 13.22
C VAL A 172 5.27 -2.03 12.28
N THR A 173 4.92 -2.17 11.01
CA THR A 173 4.92 -1.04 10.05
C THR A 173 4.04 0.10 10.53
N TYR A 174 2.80 -0.16 10.95
CA TYR A 174 1.88 0.90 11.40
C TYR A 174 2.38 1.58 12.67
N GLN A 175 2.90 0.81 13.63
CA GLN A 175 3.44 1.34 14.88
C GLN A 175 4.70 2.17 14.65
N ARG A 176 5.60 1.73 13.75
CA ARG A 176 6.77 2.52 13.32
C ARG A 176 6.37 3.79 12.62
N LEU A 177 5.41 3.71 11.70
CA LEU A 177 4.93 4.86 10.94
C LEU A 177 4.37 5.92 11.89
N PHE A 178 3.55 5.52 12.87
CA PHE A 178 3.03 6.43 13.88
C PHE A 178 4.13 6.95 14.82
N ALA A 179 5.04 6.11 15.30
CA ALA A 179 6.06 6.52 16.27
C ALA A 179 7.09 7.49 15.69
N GLN A 180 7.46 7.34 14.41
CA GLN A 180 8.61 8.03 13.81
C GLN A 180 8.24 9.24 12.97
N CYS A 181 6.98 9.42 12.60
CA CYS A 181 6.54 10.52 11.77
C CYS A 181 5.87 11.63 12.60
N SER A 182 6.23 12.87 12.31
CA SER A 182 5.55 14.06 12.84
C SER A 182 4.26 14.37 12.06
N ALA A 183 3.49 15.34 12.54
CA ALA A 183 2.35 15.88 11.79
C ALA A 183 2.77 16.44 10.42
N ALA A 184 3.92 17.13 10.35
CA ALA A 184 4.46 17.64 9.11
C ALA A 184 4.86 16.52 8.14
N ASP A 185 5.41 15.41 8.64
CA ASP A 185 5.74 14.24 7.82
C ASP A 185 4.50 13.59 7.23
N PHE A 186 3.42 13.46 8.02
CA PHE A 186 2.15 12.93 7.53
C PHE A 186 1.48 13.85 6.50
N ASP A 187 1.50 15.16 6.71
CA ASP A 187 1.01 16.12 5.72
C ASP A 187 1.83 16.09 4.42
N ALA A 188 3.15 15.99 4.51
CA ALA A 188 4.01 15.82 3.33
C ALA A 188 3.74 14.49 2.61
N GLY A 189 3.53 13.40 3.36
CA GLY A 189 3.13 12.10 2.82
C GLY A 189 1.75 12.15 2.13
N TYR A 190 0.78 12.82 2.73
CA TYR A 190 -0.54 13.06 2.15
C TYR A 190 -0.42 13.81 0.81
N ALA A 191 0.38 14.87 0.77
CA ALA A 191 0.59 15.64 -0.45
C ALA A 191 1.25 14.82 -1.58
N ARG A 192 2.20 13.94 -1.25
CA ARG A 192 2.81 13.03 -2.23
C ARG A 192 1.81 11.99 -2.73
N ALA A 193 1.00 11.41 -1.86
CA ALA A 193 -0.07 10.48 -2.24
C ALA A 193 -1.12 11.16 -3.15
N ALA A 194 -1.57 12.36 -2.78
CA ALA A 194 -2.48 13.17 -3.60
C ALA A 194 -1.86 13.47 -4.98
N THR A 195 -0.60 13.90 -5.01
CA THR A 195 0.13 14.18 -6.25
C THR A 195 0.21 12.92 -7.14
N ALA A 196 0.55 11.77 -6.57
CA ALA A 196 0.59 10.51 -7.31
C ALA A 196 -0.78 10.14 -7.90
N ASN A 197 -1.85 10.28 -7.12
CA ASN A 197 -3.22 10.02 -7.57
C ASN A 197 -3.64 10.94 -8.72
N TYR A 198 -3.38 12.24 -8.62
CA TYR A 198 -3.72 13.19 -9.69
C TYR A 198 -2.85 13.03 -10.94
N ARG A 199 -1.57 12.66 -10.80
CA ARG A 199 -0.73 12.29 -11.95
C ARG A 199 -1.29 11.08 -12.67
N SER A 200 -1.66 10.03 -11.93
CA SER A 200 -2.29 8.83 -12.47
C SER A 200 -3.61 9.16 -13.18
N PHE A 201 -4.47 9.99 -12.56
CA PHE A 201 -5.71 10.48 -13.16
C PHE A 201 -5.49 11.20 -14.50
N LEU A 202 -4.43 11.99 -14.61
CA LEU A 202 -4.06 12.69 -15.84
C LEU A 202 -3.27 11.84 -16.85
N GLY A 203 -3.03 10.56 -16.57
CA GLY A 203 -2.20 9.68 -17.41
C GLY A 203 -0.72 10.11 -17.48
N LEU A 204 -0.24 10.86 -16.48
CA LEU A 204 1.16 11.26 -16.37
C LEU A 204 1.98 10.13 -15.74
N PRO A 205 3.26 9.96 -16.13
CA PRO A 205 4.12 8.97 -15.50
C PRO A 205 4.26 9.25 -13.99
N PRO A 206 4.58 8.25 -13.15
CA PRO A 206 4.89 8.49 -11.74
C PRO A 206 6.08 9.47 -11.63
N ALA A 207 6.20 10.14 -10.48
CA ALA A 207 7.39 10.94 -10.21
C ALA A 207 8.63 10.02 -10.22
N PRO A 208 9.78 10.49 -10.75
CA PRO A 208 11.02 9.73 -10.67
C PRO A 208 11.35 9.37 -9.22
N TYR A 209 11.83 8.14 -9.00
CA TYR A 209 12.33 7.74 -7.70
C TYR A 209 13.59 8.53 -7.35
N ASP A 210 13.58 9.21 -6.21
CA ASP A 210 14.73 9.93 -5.66
C ASP A 210 15.00 9.45 -4.22
N PRO A 211 16.03 8.61 -4.01
CA PRO A 211 16.35 8.10 -2.68
C PRO A 211 16.81 9.19 -1.71
N ALA A 212 17.35 10.31 -2.21
CA ALA A 212 17.83 11.41 -1.36
C ALA A 212 16.68 12.30 -0.86
N ALA A 213 15.56 12.32 -1.57
CA ALA A 213 14.38 13.12 -1.24
C ALA A 213 13.28 12.36 -0.49
N LEU A 214 13.50 11.08 -0.13
CA LEU A 214 12.51 10.28 0.57
C LEU A 214 12.12 10.90 1.92
N GLY A 215 10.83 11.19 2.09
CA GLY A 215 10.30 11.69 3.36
C GLY A 215 10.20 10.61 4.43
N ALA A 216 9.96 10.99 5.69
CA ALA A 216 9.91 10.04 6.80
C ALA A 216 8.85 8.94 6.60
N THR A 217 7.67 9.29 6.08
CA THR A 217 6.59 8.34 5.82
C THR A 217 6.99 7.29 4.78
N GLU A 218 7.66 7.69 3.69
CA GLU A 218 8.13 6.76 2.65
C GLU A 218 9.31 5.92 3.11
N ARG A 219 10.22 6.48 3.92
CA ARG A 219 11.29 5.69 4.52
C ARG A 219 10.71 4.53 5.32
N VAL A 220 9.70 4.78 6.15
CA VAL A 220 9.08 3.72 6.96
C VAL A 220 8.17 2.79 6.14
N ALA A 221 7.32 3.33 5.26
CA ALA A 221 6.31 2.58 4.53
C ALA A 221 6.84 1.87 3.27
N MET A 222 8.01 2.26 2.77
CA MET A 222 8.66 1.69 1.59
C MET A 222 10.07 1.19 1.92
N GLN A 223 11.04 2.10 2.13
CA GLN A 223 12.48 1.76 2.19
C GLN A 223 12.83 0.73 3.28
N GLU A 224 12.28 0.87 4.48
CA GLU A 224 12.51 -0.10 5.57
C GLU A 224 11.94 -1.49 5.24
N ARG A 225 10.77 -1.55 4.60
CA ARG A 225 10.13 -2.81 4.21
C ARG A 225 10.89 -3.48 3.07
N GLU A 226 11.36 -2.69 2.10
CA GLU A 226 12.21 -3.16 1.01
C GLU A 226 13.52 -3.72 1.54
N ALA A 227 14.14 -3.09 2.55
CA ALA A 227 15.32 -3.63 3.20
C ALA A 227 15.05 -4.99 3.87
N VAL A 228 13.91 -5.15 4.54
CA VAL A 228 13.46 -6.44 5.12
C VAL A 228 13.26 -7.49 4.03
N MET A 229 12.59 -7.16 2.93
CA MET A 229 12.39 -8.07 1.79
C MET A 229 13.72 -8.55 1.19
N LEU A 230 14.68 -7.63 1.00
CA LEU A 230 16.02 -7.97 0.51
C LEU A 230 16.80 -8.81 1.52
N GLY A 231 16.61 -8.58 2.82
CA GLY A 231 17.16 -9.40 3.90
C GLY A 231 16.68 -10.85 3.84
N VAL A 232 15.37 -11.05 3.67
CA VAL A 232 14.75 -12.37 3.50
C VAL A 232 15.30 -13.04 2.24
N ALA A 233 15.34 -12.32 1.10
CA ALA A 233 15.90 -12.84 -0.15
C ALA A 233 17.36 -13.27 -0.01
N ALA A 234 18.19 -12.44 0.65
CA ALA A 234 19.60 -12.75 0.87
C ALA A 234 19.81 -13.95 1.79
N GLN A 235 19.01 -14.10 2.85
CA GLN A 235 19.04 -15.29 3.71
C GLN A 235 18.60 -16.55 2.94
N LEU A 236 17.57 -16.45 2.11
CA LEU A 236 17.09 -17.55 1.28
C LEU A 236 18.14 -18.00 0.26
N CYS A 237 18.82 -17.07 -0.40
CA CYS A 237 19.91 -17.37 -1.33
C CYS A 237 21.09 -18.11 -0.66
N ARG A 238 21.21 -18.06 0.67
CA ARG A 238 22.22 -18.78 1.47
C ARG A 238 21.66 -20.02 2.16
N ASN A 239 20.40 -20.35 1.94
CA ASN A 239 19.67 -21.38 2.67
C ASN A 239 19.74 -21.20 4.20
N ALA A 240 19.66 -19.95 4.67
CA ALA A 240 19.90 -19.56 6.06
C ALA A 240 18.64 -18.98 6.74
N LEU A 241 17.45 -19.22 6.20
CA LEU A 241 16.21 -18.80 6.87
C LEU A 241 15.93 -19.69 8.10
N PRO A 242 15.91 -19.12 9.32
CA PRO A 242 15.78 -19.92 10.55
C PRO A 242 14.43 -20.64 10.68
N SER A 243 13.37 -20.03 10.14
CA SER A 243 11.98 -20.50 10.24
C SER A 243 11.67 -21.69 9.34
N ALA A 244 12.48 -21.94 8.31
CA ALA A 244 12.38 -23.10 7.44
C ALA A 244 13.61 -23.17 6.52
N PRO A 245 14.63 -23.99 6.81
CA PRO A 245 15.64 -24.28 5.81
C PRO A 245 14.91 -24.82 4.58
N LEU A 246 15.27 -24.30 3.40
CA LEU A 246 14.93 -24.99 2.18
C LEU A 246 15.66 -26.33 2.29
N GLU A 247 14.97 -27.47 2.17
CA GLU A 247 15.61 -28.81 2.18
C GLU A 247 16.45 -29.05 0.90
N LEU A 248 17.08 -27.99 0.40
CA LEU A 248 18.01 -27.98 -0.69
C LEU A 248 19.37 -28.38 -0.12
N GLY A 249 20.00 -29.39 -0.70
CA GLY A 249 21.37 -29.80 -0.38
C GLY A 249 22.45 -28.77 -0.76
N GLY A 250 22.10 -27.48 -0.85
CA GLY A 250 22.94 -26.36 -1.29
C GLY A 250 22.17 -25.04 -1.42
N ALA A 251 22.84 -24.01 -1.94
CA ALA A 251 22.21 -22.73 -2.26
C ALA A 251 21.24 -22.87 -3.46
N PRO A 252 20.10 -22.16 -3.48
CA PRO A 252 19.18 -22.18 -4.62
C PRO A 252 19.84 -21.61 -5.87
N ALA A 253 19.51 -22.16 -7.05
CA ALA A 253 19.98 -21.61 -8.32
C ALA A 253 19.26 -20.30 -8.67
N SER A 254 17.95 -20.24 -8.45
CA SER A 254 17.13 -19.05 -8.68
C SER A 254 15.95 -18.97 -7.72
N ILE A 255 15.53 -17.75 -7.42
CA ILE A 255 14.33 -17.44 -6.66
C ILE A 255 13.53 -16.35 -7.39
N ALA A 256 12.21 -16.33 -7.22
CA ALA A 256 11.35 -15.23 -7.67
C ALA A 256 11.01 -14.32 -6.50
N LEU A 257 11.06 -13.01 -6.68
CA LEU A 257 10.56 -12.01 -5.73
C LEU A 257 9.42 -11.24 -6.38
N VAL A 258 8.23 -11.33 -5.78
CA VAL A 258 7.00 -10.70 -6.27
C VAL A 258 6.58 -9.63 -5.27
N ALA A 259 6.58 -8.37 -5.69
CA ALA A 259 6.25 -7.23 -4.84
C ALA A 259 5.41 -6.22 -5.63
N GLY A 260 4.66 -5.35 -4.94
CA GLY A 260 3.92 -4.27 -5.59
C GLY A 260 4.85 -3.42 -6.45
N SER A 261 4.41 -3.02 -7.65
CA SER A 261 5.26 -2.29 -8.61
C SER A 261 5.90 -1.02 -8.02
N ALA A 262 5.25 -0.40 -7.03
CA ALA A 262 5.75 0.76 -6.31
C ALA A 262 7.08 0.51 -5.57
N HIS A 263 7.38 -0.74 -5.21
CA HIS A 263 8.62 -1.14 -4.52
C HIS A 263 9.81 -1.35 -5.46
N LEU A 264 9.58 -1.52 -6.77
CA LEU A 264 10.63 -1.89 -7.72
C LEU A 264 11.82 -0.92 -7.74
N PRO A 265 11.63 0.42 -7.80
CA PRO A 265 12.76 1.34 -7.83
C PRO A 265 13.60 1.27 -6.54
N GLY A 266 12.94 1.17 -5.39
CA GLY A 266 13.58 1.11 -4.09
C GLY A 266 14.33 -0.20 -3.84
N LEU A 267 13.73 -1.35 -4.19
CA LEU A 267 14.38 -2.66 -4.16
C LEU A 267 15.68 -2.67 -4.97
N ARG A 268 15.63 -2.17 -6.21
CA ARG A 268 16.82 -2.13 -7.07
C ARG A 268 17.90 -1.21 -6.51
N HIS A 269 17.53 0.02 -6.14
CA HIS A 269 18.46 0.98 -5.58
C HIS A 269 19.14 0.45 -4.30
N LEU A 270 18.36 -0.10 -3.38
CA LEU A 270 18.88 -0.64 -2.12
C LEU A 270 19.83 -1.80 -2.36
N TRP A 271 19.48 -2.72 -3.27
CA TRP A 271 20.36 -3.86 -3.60
C TRP A 271 21.68 -3.41 -4.20
N ASP A 272 21.63 -2.55 -5.23
CA ASP A 272 22.80 -2.10 -5.98
C ASP A 272 23.74 -1.26 -5.11
N SER A 273 23.18 -0.44 -4.21
CA SER A 273 23.97 0.37 -3.26
C SER A 273 24.45 -0.42 -2.03
N GLY A 274 23.86 -1.57 -1.74
CA GLY A 274 24.10 -2.34 -0.52
C GLY A 274 23.54 -1.70 0.76
N LEU A 275 22.81 -0.57 0.67
CA LEU A 275 22.27 0.17 1.81
C LEU A 275 21.30 -0.67 2.66
N TRP A 276 20.62 -1.65 2.08
CA TRP A 276 19.71 -2.54 2.82
C TRP A 276 20.42 -3.24 4.01
N ARG A 277 21.70 -3.58 3.87
CA ARG A 277 22.48 -4.22 4.95
C ARG A 277 22.65 -3.29 6.15
N GLN A 278 22.94 -2.02 5.86
CA GLN A 278 23.12 -0.99 6.89
C GLN A 278 21.79 -0.68 7.59
N LEU A 279 20.67 -0.67 6.84
CA LEU A 279 19.34 -0.48 7.41
C LEU A 279 18.91 -1.66 8.30
N LEU A 280 19.23 -2.89 7.91
CA LEU A 280 18.90 -4.08 8.70
C LEU A 280 19.73 -4.19 9.97
N SER A 281 21.03 -3.90 9.90
CA SER A 281 21.94 -4.06 11.05
C SER A 281 22.89 -2.87 11.13
N PRO A 282 22.43 -1.72 11.65
CA PRO A 282 23.25 -0.52 11.76
C PRO A 282 24.53 -0.80 12.56
N GLY A 283 25.70 -0.54 11.95
CA GLY A 283 27.00 -0.74 12.58
C GLY A 283 27.52 -2.18 12.64
N ALA A 284 26.80 -3.16 12.06
CA ALA A 284 27.27 -4.54 11.95
C ALA A 284 28.01 -4.80 10.63
N ALA A 285 28.99 -5.71 10.67
CA ALA A 285 29.70 -6.16 9.46
C ALA A 285 28.84 -7.06 8.57
N GLU A 286 27.91 -7.81 9.16
CA GLU A 286 26.95 -8.66 8.46
C GLU A 286 25.51 -8.32 8.85
N ALA A 287 24.61 -8.46 7.88
CA ALA A 287 23.19 -8.23 8.11
C ALA A 287 22.55 -9.45 8.79
N ASP A 288 22.08 -9.26 10.02
CA ASP A 288 21.24 -10.19 10.75
C ASP A 288 19.80 -9.69 10.74
N LEU A 289 18.95 -10.35 9.95
CA LEU A 289 17.53 -10.02 9.86
C LEU A 289 16.82 -10.26 11.20
N ALA A 290 17.16 -11.33 11.93
CA ALA A 290 16.44 -11.72 13.15
C ALA A 290 16.66 -10.71 14.28
N ALA A 291 17.87 -10.13 14.35
CA ALA A 291 18.21 -9.07 15.29
C ALA A 291 17.87 -7.66 14.78
N SER A 292 17.27 -7.52 13.59
CA SER A 292 17.06 -6.21 12.98
C SER A 292 16.07 -5.36 13.78
N PRO A 293 16.40 -4.09 14.11
CA PRO A 293 15.45 -3.17 14.74
C PRO A 293 14.27 -2.84 13.83
N LEU A 294 14.36 -3.12 12.53
CA LEU A 294 13.25 -2.93 11.60
C LEU A 294 12.10 -3.91 11.89
N LEU A 295 12.37 -5.09 12.46
CA LEU A 295 11.34 -6.07 12.84
C LEU A 295 10.74 -5.80 14.22
N ALA A 296 11.29 -4.87 14.99
CA ALA A 296 10.79 -4.50 16.31
C ALA A 296 9.77 -3.38 16.23
N ALA A 297 8.63 -3.59 16.89
CA ALA A 297 7.67 -2.53 17.20
C ALA A 297 8.34 -1.50 18.14
N PRO A 298 8.26 -0.19 17.84
CA PRO A 298 8.61 0.83 18.81
C PRO A 298 7.76 0.65 20.07
N ALA A 299 8.31 1.02 21.22
CA ALA A 299 7.54 1.04 22.46
C ALA A 299 6.29 1.91 22.27
N ALA A 300 5.13 1.39 22.65
CA ALA A 300 3.91 2.18 22.66
C ALA A 300 4.10 3.39 23.58
N PRO A 301 3.59 4.58 23.22
CA PRO A 301 3.62 5.72 24.11
C PRO A 301 2.92 5.34 25.42
N ALA A 302 3.60 5.55 26.56
CA ALA A 302 3.14 5.10 27.87
C ALA A 302 1.78 5.70 28.27
N ALA A 303 1.44 6.87 27.73
CA ALA A 303 0.15 7.53 27.92
C ALA A 303 -0.24 8.30 26.64
N PRO A 304 -0.98 7.66 25.71
CA PRO A 304 -1.51 8.35 24.52
C PRO A 304 -2.34 9.59 24.87
N GLU A 305 -3.09 9.51 25.98
CA GLU A 305 -3.90 10.60 26.54
C GLU A 305 -3.07 11.85 26.88
N SER A 306 -1.78 11.70 27.24
CA SER A 306 -0.92 12.81 27.64
C SER A 306 -0.19 13.50 26.48
N ASP A 307 -0.22 12.93 25.27
CA ASP A 307 0.31 13.58 24.08
C ASP A 307 -0.80 14.44 23.45
N PRO A 308 -0.77 15.78 23.57
CA PRO A 308 -1.81 16.65 23.03
C PRO A 308 -1.89 16.64 21.50
N SER A 309 -0.88 16.10 20.82
CA SER A 309 -0.83 15.99 19.36
C SER A 309 -1.28 14.63 18.83
N TYR A 310 -1.64 13.68 19.71
CA TYR A 310 -1.92 12.30 19.32
C TYR A 310 -3.10 12.21 18.33
N GLY A 311 -4.23 12.86 18.62
CA GLY A 311 -5.41 12.90 17.76
C GLY A 311 -5.14 13.58 16.42
N LEU A 312 -4.37 14.67 16.42
CA LEU A 312 -3.91 15.36 15.21
C LEU A 312 -3.08 14.41 14.32
N ARG A 313 -2.05 13.78 14.89
CA ARG A 313 -1.17 12.86 14.15
C ARG A 313 -1.93 11.62 13.67
N ARG A 314 -2.82 11.06 14.50
CA ARG A 314 -3.68 9.93 14.11
C ARG A 314 -4.58 10.31 12.94
N GLY A 315 -5.16 11.52 12.97
CA GLY A 315 -5.99 12.05 11.90
C GLY A 315 -5.22 12.22 10.61
N LEU A 316 -4.04 12.83 10.65
CA LEU A 316 -3.20 13.03 9.47
C LEU A 316 -2.70 11.70 8.88
N MET A 317 -2.28 10.76 9.73
CA MET A 317 -1.88 9.42 9.31
C MET A 317 -3.04 8.69 8.61
N ALA A 318 -4.24 8.69 9.21
CA ALA A 318 -5.41 8.05 8.63
C ALA A 318 -5.81 8.70 7.29
N ALA A 319 -5.77 10.04 7.21
CA ALA A 319 -6.04 10.76 5.96
C ALA A 319 -5.04 10.42 4.85
N MET A 320 -3.74 10.34 5.17
CA MET A 320 -2.69 9.94 4.24
C MET A 320 -2.92 8.51 3.74
N MET A 321 -3.11 7.56 4.67
CA MET A 321 -3.31 6.15 4.33
C MET A 321 -4.55 5.96 3.45
N LYS A 322 -5.62 6.71 3.70
CA LYS A 322 -6.87 6.65 2.91
C LYS A 322 -6.67 7.00 1.43
N LEU A 323 -5.63 7.75 1.07
CA LEU A 323 -5.32 8.05 -0.32
C LEU A 323 -4.57 6.93 -1.05
N SER A 324 -3.93 6.02 -0.31
CA SER A 324 -2.97 5.04 -0.87
C SER A 324 -3.30 3.59 -0.54
N THR A 325 -4.28 3.31 0.33
CA THR A 325 -4.60 1.95 0.79
C THR A 325 -6.09 1.65 0.76
N THR A 326 -6.44 0.37 0.80
CA THR A 326 -7.84 -0.09 0.85
C THR A 326 -8.47 0.10 2.23
N ARG A 327 -9.79 -0.08 2.34
CA ARG A 327 -10.53 0.04 3.61
C ARG A 327 -10.12 -1.03 4.62
N GLU A 328 -9.76 -2.21 4.14
CA GLU A 328 -9.32 -3.34 4.95
C GLU A 328 -7.99 -3.00 5.65
N VAL A 329 -7.06 -2.36 4.95
CA VAL A 329 -5.80 -1.88 5.52
C VAL A 329 -6.07 -0.80 6.59
N LEU A 330 -7.01 0.12 6.34
CA LEU A 330 -7.38 1.14 7.33
C LEU A 330 -7.97 0.52 8.61
N ALA A 331 -8.85 -0.47 8.48
CA ALA A 331 -9.40 -1.20 9.62
C ALA A 331 -8.31 -1.96 10.40
N ASP A 332 -7.31 -2.50 9.70
CA ASP A 332 -6.16 -3.16 10.32
C ASP A 332 -5.28 -2.16 11.11
N VAL A 333 -5.06 -0.96 10.57
CA VAL A 333 -4.37 0.13 11.28
C VAL A 333 -5.09 0.48 12.58
N GLU A 334 -6.42 0.65 12.54
CA GLU A 334 -7.22 0.95 13.74
C GLU A 334 -7.10 -0.17 14.79
N ARG A 335 -7.14 -1.43 14.35
CA ARG A 335 -6.95 -2.59 15.22
C ARG A 335 -5.57 -2.60 15.87
N CYS A 336 -4.51 -2.30 15.12
CA CYS A 336 -3.12 -2.35 15.62
C CYS A 336 -2.74 -1.16 16.50
N LEU A 337 -3.26 0.03 16.22
CA LEU A 337 -2.96 1.25 16.98
C LEU A 337 -3.95 1.51 18.12
N GLY A 338 -5.09 0.80 18.15
CA GLY A 338 -6.16 1.01 19.09
C GLY A 338 -7.00 2.27 18.79
N PRO A 339 -8.11 2.46 19.53
CA PRO A 339 -8.98 3.62 19.34
C PRO A 339 -8.27 4.93 19.68
N VAL A 340 -8.74 6.03 19.10
CA VAL A 340 -8.28 7.38 19.48
C VAL A 340 -8.84 7.71 20.87
N PRO A 341 -8.05 8.29 21.79
CA PRO A 341 -8.55 8.76 23.08
C PRO A 341 -9.73 9.72 22.95
N VAL A 342 -10.75 9.57 23.81
CA VAL A 342 -12.00 10.36 23.74
C VAL A 342 -11.71 11.87 23.79
N ALA A 343 -10.78 12.30 24.64
CA ALA A 343 -10.38 13.70 24.77
C ALA A 343 -9.80 14.30 23.46
N GLN A 344 -9.33 13.45 22.55
CA GLN A 344 -8.69 13.85 21.30
C GLN A 344 -9.53 13.54 20.06
N GLN A 345 -10.72 12.97 20.25
CA GLN A 345 -11.60 12.56 19.16
C GLN A 345 -12.05 13.76 18.31
N ALA A 346 -12.37 14.91 18.93
CA ALA A 346 -12.80 16.11 18.21
C ALA A 346 -11.74 16.63 17.24
N VAL A 347 -10.47 16.64 17.66
CA VAL A 347 -9.33 17.03 16.81
C VAL A 347 -9.14 16.02 15.68
N TYR A 348 -9.20 14.72 15.97
CA TYR A 348 -9.11 13.67 14.96
C TYR A 348 -10.20 13.82 13.89
N ASP A 349 -11.47 13.96 14.29
CA ASP A 349 -12.61 14.11 13.39
C ASP A 349 -12.49 15.39 12.56
N GLY A 350 -12.04 16.47 13.20
CA GLY A 350 -11.77 17.74 12.53
C GLY A 350 -10.72 17.63 11.42
N VAL A 351 -9.59 16.97 11.70
CA VAL A 351 -8.55 16.70 10.70
C VAL A 351 -9.11 15.82 9.57
N GLN A 352 -9.91 14.81 9.89
CA GLN A 352 -10.55 13.94 8.90
C GLN A 352 -11.51 14.71 7.97
N GLU A 353 -12.19 15.74 8.47
CA GLU A 353 -13.04 16.61 7.65
C GLU A 353 -12.20 17.52 6.74
N VAL A 354 -11.19 18.21 7.29
CA VAL A 354 -10.28 19.09 6.51
C VAL A 354 -9.59 18.30 5.39
N TYR A 355 -8.89 17.22 5.76
CA TYR A 355 -8.13 16.38 4.82
C TYR A 355 -9.00 15.37 4.07
N GLY A 356 -10.28 15.23 4.43
CA GLY A 356 -11.28 14.53 3.63
C GLY A 356 -11.79 15.36 2.46
N SER A 357 -11.56 16.68 2.47
CA SER A 357 -12.03 17.57 1.42
C SER A 357 -11.17 17.48 0.15
N PRO A 358 -11.77 17.47 -1.06
CA PRO A 358 -11.01 17.59 -2.30
C PRO A 358 -10.19 18.89 -2.38
N ARG A 359 -10.64 19.94 -1.68
CA ARG A 359 -9.94 21.23 -1.63
C ARG A 359 -8.58 21.12 -0.97
N MET A 360 -8.47 20.38 0.14
CA MET A 360 -7.18 20.15 0.78
C MET A 360 -6.25 19.33 -0.12
N GLN A 361 -6.77 18.36 -0.89
CA GLN A 361 -5.97 17.64 -1.88
C GLN A 361 -5.40 18.59 -2.94
N LEU A 362 -6.23 19.48 -3.51
CA LEU A 362 -5.78 20.49 -4.48
C LEU A 362 -4.76 21.46 -3.88
N ALA A 363 -4.97 21.88 -2.62
CA ALA A 363 -4.02 22.73 -1.88
C ALA A 363 -2.64 22.07 -1.70
N CYS A 364 -2.60 20.74 -1.68
CA CYS A 364 -1.37 19.97 -1.57
C CYS A 364 -0.59 19.79 -2.88
N LEU A 365 -1.20 20.08 -4.03
CA LEU A 365 -0.57 19.81 -5.32
C LEU A 365 0.50 20.84 -5.68
N PRO A 366 1.58 20.40 -6.37
CA PRO A 366 2.54 21.33 -6.95
C PRO A 366 1.87 22.14 -8.07
N ARG A 367 2.37 23.35 -8.29
CA ARG A 367 1.76 24.34 -9.21
C ARG A 367 1.59 23.81 -10.63
N ASP A 368 2.60 23.12 -11.16
CA ASP A 368 2.58 22.56 -12.51
C ASP A 368 1.47 21.53 -12.73
N LEU A 369 1.11 20.78 -11.68
CA LEU A 369 0.01 19.83 -11.71
C LEU A 369 -1.34 20.54 -11.53
N LEU A 370 -1.40 21.53 -10.65
CA LEU A 370 -2.59 22.34 -10.42
C LEU A 370 -3.03 23.08 -11.69
N ASP A 371 -2.07 23.69 -12.40
CA ASP A 371 -2.30 24.43 -13.66
C ASP A 371 -2.88 23.53 -14.77
N ARG A 372 -2.67 22.20 -14.70
CA ARG A 372 -3.24 21.23 -15.64
C ARG A 372 -4.66 20.79 -15.26
N LEU A 373 -4.98 20.82 -13.97
CA LEU A 373 -6.27 20.35 -13.44
C LEU A 373 -7.33 21.45 -13.46
N VAL A 374 -6.91 22.69 -13.22
CA VAL A 374 -7.82 23.82 -13.06
C VAL A 374 -7.87 24.60 -14.37
N VAL A 375 -8.97 24.43 -15.10
CA VAL A 375 -9.22 25.10 -16.38
C VAL A 375 -10.46 25.99 -16.29
N GLY A 376 -10.50 27.07 -17.08
CA GLY A 376 -11.71 27.89 -17.23
C GLY A 376 -11.98 28.89 -16.09
N LEU A 377 -10.96 29.27 -15.33
CA LEU A 377 -11.10 30.34 -14.33
C LEU A 377 -11.40 31.70 -14.98
N PRO A 378 -12.17 32.58 -14.31
CA PRO A 378 -12.31 33.96 -14.74
C PRO A 378 -10.96 34.64 -14.93
N ARG A 379 -10.87 35.57 -15.90
CA ARG A 379 -9.64 36.31 -16.18
C ARG A 379 -9.18 37.06 -14.93
N GLY A 380 -7.93 36.86 -14.53
CA GLY A 380 -7.33 37.50 -13.36
C GLY A 380 -7.48 36.72 -12.06
N THR A 381 -8.20 35.59 -12.04
CA THR A 381 -8.31 34.73 -10.86
C THR A 381 -7.13 33.76 -10.78
N SER A 382 -6.37 33.84 -9.68
CA SER A 382 -5.35 32.85 -9.34
C SER A 382 -5.95 31.79 -8.43
N PHE A 383 -6.05 30.54 -8.90
CA PHE A 383 -6.50 29.45 -8.02
C PHE A 383 -5.49 29.14 -6.90
N GLU A 384 -4.23 29.55 -7.06
CA GLU A 384 -3.26 29.49 -5.96
C GLU A 384 -3.65 30.41 -4.81
N GLU A 385 -4.20 31.60 -5.09
CA GLU A 385 -4.68 32.53 -4.07
C GLU A 385 -5.93 31.98 -3.37
N VAL A 386 -6.83 31.35 -4.13
CA VAL A 386 -8.02 30.66 -3.58
C VAL A 386 -7.62 29.55 -2.60
N LEU A 387 -6.53 28.83 -2.89
CA LEU A 387 -6.02 27.76 -2.04
C LEU A 387 -5.05 28.23 -0.95
N ALA A 388 -4.65 29.51 -0.93
CA ALA A 388 -3.64 30.02 0.00
C ALA A 388 -4.02 29.82 1.48
N PRO A 389 -5.29 30.03 1.93
CA PRO A 389 -5.68 29.75 3.31
C PRO A 389 -5.51 28.27 3.69
N LEU A 390 -5.91 27.37 2.79
CA LEU A 390 -5.73 25.92 2.98
C LEU A 390 -4.24 25.53 3.04
N ARG A 391 -3.41 26.13 2.17
CA ARG A 391 -1.96 25.89 2.13
C ARG A 391 -1.28 26.36 3.42
N ALA A 392 -1.66 27.53 3.94
CA ALA A 392 -1.14 28.06 5.20
C ALA A 392 -1.52 27.19 6.41
N PHE A 393 -2.63 26.45 6.31
CA PHE A 393 -3.09 25.53 7.36
C PHE A 393 -2.27 24.24 7.47
N ARG A 394 -1.45 23.92 6.47
CA ARG A 394 -0.74 22.64 6.41
C ARG A 394 0.42 22.58 7.41
N PRO A 395 0.58 21.48 8.18
CA PRO A 395 1.70 21.28 9.09
C PRO A 395 3.09 21.38 8.44
N SER A 396 3.24 20.96 7.18
CA SER A 396 4.51 21.13 6.46
C SER A 396 4.89 22.60 6.21
N ALA A 397 3.92 23.51 6.25
CA ALA A 397 4.10 24.96 6.19
C ALA A 397 4.07 25.64 7.58
N GLY A 398 4.06 24.86 8.67
CA GLY A 398 3.95 25.36 10.04
C GLY A 398 2.53 25.65 10.51
N GLY A 399 1.51 25.28 9.72
CA GLY A 399 0.10 25.43 10.07
C GLY A 399 -0.41 24.36 11.06
N PRO A 400 -1.58 24.56 11.67
CA PRO A 400 -2.08 23.69 12.74
C PRO A 400 -2.81 22.43 12.23
N ALA A 401 -2.98 22.25 10.91
CA ALA A 401 -3.81 21.24 10.23
C ALA A 401 -5.32 21.32 10.50
N TYR A 402 -5.72 21.79 11.68
CA TYR A 402 -7.12 21.89 12.10
C TYR A 402 -7.33 23.07 13.04
N SER A 403 -8.47 23.75 12.86
CA SER A 403 -9.07 24.68 13.82
C SER A 403 -10.59 24.68 13.61
N GLU A 404 -11.36 25.05 14.63
CA GLU A 404 -12.81 25.19 14.50
C GLU A 404 -13.20 26.27 13.49
N GLU A 405 -12.45 27.38 13.45
CA GLU A 405 -12.66 28.47 12.49
C GLU A 405 -12.48 27.98 11.05
N MET A 406 -11.40 27.26 10.77
CA MET A 406 -11.12 26.69 9.44
C MET A 406 -12.22 25.71 9.00
N MET A 407 -12.77 24.95 9.94
CA MET A 407 -13.88 24.04 9.66
C MET A 407 -15.14 24.81 9.31
N MET A 408 -15.42 25.90 10.02
CA MET A 408 -16.54 26.78 9.68
C MET A 408 -16.35 27.40 8.30
N GLU A 409 -15.14 27.87 7.97
CA GLU A 409 -14.81 28.38 6.64
C GLU A 409 -14.99 27.30 5.55
N LEU A 410 -14.46 26.09 5.75
CA LEU A 410 -14.63 24.97 4.82
C LEU A 410 -16.10 24.62 4.57
N ARG A 411 -16.92 24.64 5.62
CA ARG A 411 -18.37 24.40 5.54
C ARG A 411 -19.11 25.56 4.88
N ALA A 412 -18.63 26.79 5.05
CA ALA A 412 -19.21 28.00 4.46
C ALA A 412 -18.81 28.21 3.00
N LEU A 413 -17.68 27.64 2.55
CA LEU A 413 -17.21 27.67 1.18
C LEU A 413 -18.12 26.84 0.25
N ASN A 414 -19.21 27.45 -0.23
CA ASN A 414 -19.90 27.05 -1.45
C ASN A 414 -19.17 27.70 -2.63
N PHE A 415 -18.72 26.91 -3.62
CA PHE A 415 -18.22 27.47 -4.88
C PHE A 415 -19.40 27.93 -5.73
N GLU A 416 -20.00 29.06 -5.38
CA GLU A 416 -20.61 29.92 -6.40
C GLU A 416 -19.49 30.89 -6.78
N LEU A 417 -18.75 30.53 -7.83
CA LEU A 417 -17.90 31.49 -8.54
C LEU A 417 -18.89 32.40 -9.28
N ASP A 418 -19.19 33.57 -8.71
CA ASP A 418 -20.02 34.59 -9.35
C ASP A 418 -19.44 35.05 -10.70
#